data_AF-A0A945RZG1-F1
#
_entry.id   AF-A0A945RZG1-F1
#
_cell.length_a   1.000
_cell.length_b   1.000
_cell.length_c   1.000
_cell.angle_alpha   90.00
_cell.angle_beta   90.00
_cell.angle_gamma   90.00
#
_symmetry.space_group_name_H-M   'P 1'
#
loop_
_entity.id
_entity.type
_entity.pdbx_description
1 polymer ?
#
loop_
_entity_poly.entity_id
_entity_poly.type
_entity_poly.pdbx_seq_one_letter_code
_entity_poly.pdbx_strand_id
1 'polypeptide(L)'
;MRSRARQMLDKSVSSMLSAIEIYNKPNFLYREETFSILAVNAWELLLKARILQLGRNKISVILVYEHHTLRDGSRSQKLYRKKNRCGNHISLGLFKAFDSLVNDYGDDIEACVRSNLEALTEIRDNAVHFMNRDFDLRKTVHELGSASARNYLRLVRQWFGVDLREYNIFLMPIAFVRDCDSAEGIALNSQERKVLEFVRSLNADEFAKAGSEFCFSLDIDIRMRRTGSDGKAEVTLSNSPEAVPVRLEEEDIREKYPWDYKILSTRLRKRYYDFKENQDYHKTRKELEKDERFCKSRYLDPGNQRSSRKNFYNPNILKEFDRFYTRT
;
A
#
# COMPACT_ATOMS: atom_id res chain seq x y z
N MET A 1 22.63 6.48 -29.70
CA MET A 1 23.06 6.01 -28.35
C MET A 1 22.13 6.59 -27.31
N ARG A 2 21.64 5.78 -26.34
CA ARG A 2 20.85 6.30 -25.22
C ARG A 2 21.68 7.29 -24.39
N SER A 3 21.06 8.33 -23.84
CA SER A 3 21.74 9.30 -22.97
C SER A 3 22.24 8.62 -21.69
N ARG A 4 23.29 9.17 -21.07
CA ARG A 4 23.85 8.61 -19.81
C ARG A 4 22.83 8.66 -18.68
N ALA A 5 22.05 9.74 -18.59
CA ALA A 5 20.93 9.84 -17.66
C ALA A 5 19.92 8.70 -17.87
N ARG A 6 19.59 8.36 -19.12
CA ARG A 6 18.67 7.27 -19.41
C ARG A 6 19.23 5.90 -19.06
N GLN A 7 20.50 5.64 -19.38
CA GLN A 7 21.14 4.38 -18.98
C GLN A 7 21.18 4.20 -17.46
N MET A 8 21.42 5.29 -16.72
CA MET A 8 21.42 5.27 -15.26
C MET A 8 20.00 5.07 -14.68
N LEU A 9 18.99 5.68 -15.31
CA LEU A 9 17.58 5.42 -14.99
C LEU A 9 17.20 3.96 -15.25
N ASP A 10 17.52 3.42 -16.42
CA ASP A 10 17.21 2.02 -16.77
C ASP A 10 17.82 1.07 -15.72
N LYS A 11 19.05 1.33 -15.28
CA LYS A 11 19.71 0.58 -14.19
C LYS A 11 19.00 0.74 -12.83
N SER A 12 18.56 1.95 -12.51
CA SER A 12 17.79 2.25 -11.29
C SER A 12 16.48 1.46 -11.28
N VAL A 13 15.73 1.49 -12.38
CA VAL A 13 14.46 0.76 -12.53
C VAL A 13 14.69 -0.73 -12.39
N SER A 14 15.69 -1.31 -13.07
CA SER A 14 16.01 -2.73 -12.91
C SER A 14 16.36 -3.10 -11.46
N SER A 15 17.11 -2.25 -10.75
CA SER A 15 17.44 -2.47 -9.33
C SER A 15 16.18 -2.46 -8.45
N MET A 16 15.24 -1.53 -8.70
CA MET A 16 13.98 -1.47 -7.95
C MET A 16 13.09 -2.68 -8.24
N LEU A 17 13.01 -3.11 -9.50
CA LEU A 17 12.25 -4.30 -9.89
C LEU A 17 12.81 -5.57 -9.22
N SER A 18 14.13 -5.74 -9.20
CA SER A 18 14.77 -6.85 -8.49
C SER A 18 14.51 -6.81 -6.99
N ALA A 19 14.49 -5.62 -6.38
CA ALA A 19 14.15 -5.47 -4.96
C ALA A 19 12.75 -6.02 -4.67
N ILE A 20 11.76 -5.62 -5.48
CA ILE A 20 10.35 -6.02 -5.31
C ILE A 20 10.15 -7.50 -5.61
N GLU A 21 10.80 -8.02 -6.65
CA GLU A 21 10.72 -9.45 -6.99
C GLU A 21 11.22 -10.30 -5.82
N ILE A 22 12.36 -9.95 -5.23
CA ILE A 22 12.92 -10.67 -4.08
C ILE A 22 12.02 -10.53 -2.86
N TYR A 23 11.46 -9.36 -2.62
CA TYR A 23 10.49 -9.14 -1.54
C TYR A 23 9.24 -10.03 -1.69
N ASN A 24 8.74 -10.16 -2.92
CA ASN A 24 7.53 -10.94 -3.19
C ASN A 24 7.77 -12.46 -3.25
N LYS A 25 9.02 -12.93 -3.08
CA LYS A 25 9.30 -14.38 -3.01
C LYS A 25 8.72 -14.96 -1.72
N PRO A 26 7.97 -16.08 -1.81
CA PRO A 26 7.21 -16.61 -0.68
C PRO A 26 8.07 -17.26 0.41
N ASN A 27 9.25 -17.79 0.08
CA ASN A 27 10.14 -18.43 1.05
C ASN A 27 11.58 -17.92 0.87
N PHE A 28 11.86 -16.73 1.42
CA PHE A 28 13.19 -16.13 1.41
C PHE A 28 13.39 -15.33 2.70
N LEU A 29 14.13 -15.88 3.66
CA LEU A 29 14.32 -15.30 5.00
C LEU A 29 15.10 -13.97 4.99
N TYR A 30 15.88 -13.74 3.93
CA TYR A 30 16.73 -12.56 3.75
C TYR A 30 16.03 -11.49 2.88
N ARG A 31 14.72 -11.58 2.63
CA ARG A 31 14.04 -10.73 1.63
C ARG A 31 13.92 -9.28 2.06
N GLU A 32 13.63 -9.02 3.33
CA GLU A 32 13.44 -7.67 3.84
C GLU A 32 14.78 -6.91 3.83
N GLU A 33 15.84 -7.61 4.22
CA GLU A 33 17.22 -7.13 4.20
C GLU A 33 17.72 -6.91 2.77
N THR A 34 17.47 -7.84 1.86
CA THR A 34 17.83 -7.66 0.44
C THR A 34 17.06 -6.52 -0.21
N PHE A 35 15.77 -6.39 0.12
CA PHE A 35 14.92 -5.33 -0.39
C PHE A 35 15.46 -3.96 0.03
N SER A 36 15.80 -3.75 1.30
CA SER A 36 16.33 -2.45 1.76
C SER A 36 17.65 -2.08 1.06
N ILE A 37 18.55 -3.05 0.87
CA ILE A 37 19.81 -2.87 0.15
C ILE A 37 19.57 -2.45 -1.31
N LEU A 38 18.73 -3.19 -2.04
CA LEU A 38 18.48 -2.93 -3.45
C LEU A 38 17.63 -1.67 -3.68
N ALA A 39 16.67 -1.39 -2.80
CA ALA A 39 15.84 -0.19 -2.87
C ALA A 39 16.67 1.08 -2.65
N VAL A 40 17.55 1.09 -1.65
CA VAL A 40 18.45 2.24 -1.40
C VAL A 40 19.39 2.47 -2.58
N ASN A 41 19.96 1.40 -3.17
CA ASN A 41 20.77 1.51 -4.37
C ASN A 41 19.96 2.02 -5.58
N ALA A 42 18.72 1.56 -5.76
CA ALA A 42 17.85 2.03 -6.83
C ALA A 42 17.58 3.54 -6.70
N TRP A 43 17.31 4.03 -5.49
CA TRP A 43 17.14 5.45 -5.21
C TRP A 43 18.40 6.26 -5.47
N GLU A 44 19.56 5.79 -5.02
CA GLU A 44 20.84 6.47 -5.28
C GLU A 44 21.09 6.63 -6.79
N LEU A 45 20.80 5.58 -7.58
CA LEU A 45 20.91 5.65 -9.03
C LEU A 45 19.88 6.59 -9.67
N LEU A 46 18.66 6.66 -9.13
CA LEU A 46 17.62 7.56 -9.63
C LEU A 46 18.02 9.03 -9.45
N LEU A 47 18.47 9.40 -8.24
CA LEU A 47 18.90 10.77 -7.95
C LEU A 47 20.08 11.17 -8.85
N LYS A 48 21.06 10.28 -9.03
CA LYS A 48 22.17 10.52 -9.97
C LYS A 48 21.70 10.67 -11.41
N ALA A 49 20.72 9.88 -11.85
CA ALA A 49 20.16 10.01 -13.19
C ALA A 49 19.53 11.39 -13.39
N ARG A 50 18.81 11.91 -12.38
CA ARG A 50 18.22 13.25 -12.40
C ARG A 50 19.28 14.34 -12.45
N ILE A 51 20.31 14.24 -11.61
CA ILE A 51 21.47 15.15 -11.65
C ILE A 51 22.14 15.15 -13.03
N LEU A 52 22.33 13.98 -13.64
CA LEU A 52 22.87 13.88 -14.99
C LEU A 52 21.95 14.51 -16.04
N GLN A 53 20.64 14.39 -15.90
CA GLN A 53 19.66 15.01 -16.80
C GLN A 53 19.80 16.53 -16.77
N LEU A 54 19.83 17.14 -15.58
CA LEU A 54 19.98 18.58 -15.38
C LEU A 54 21.39 19.08 -15.74
N GLY A 55 22.42 18.28 -15.43
CA GLY A 55 23.82 18.52 -15.74
C GLY A 55 24.23 18.27 -17.20
N ARG A 56 23.28 18.22 -18.14
CA ARG A 56 23.51 17.99 -19.58
C ARG A 56 24.32 16.72 -19.88
N ASN A 57 24.08 15.64 -19.15
CA ASN A 57 24.74 14.33 -19.25
C ASN A 57 26.27 14.33 -19.01
N LYS A 58 26.79 15.34 -18.30
CA LYS A 58 28.21 15.39 -17.90
C LYS A 58 28.47 14.51 -16.69
N ILE A 59 29.35 13.52 -16.83
CA ILE A 59 29.72 12.60 -15.72
C ILE A 59 30.34 13.36 -14.55
N SER A 60 31.05 14.47 -14.80
CA SER A 60 31.72 15.25 -13.75
C SER A 60 30.77 15.73 -12.64
N VAL A 61 29.49 15.92 -12.96
CA VAL A 61 28.50 16.46 -12.01
C VAL A 61 28.19 15.46 -10.89
N ILE A 62 28.24 14.15 -11.19
CA ILE A 62 27.98 13.11 -10.18
C ILE A 62 29.25 12.64 -9.46
N LEU A 63 30.40 13.28 -9.67
CA LEU A 63 31.66 12.90 -9.03
C LEU A 63 31.86 13.65 -7.71
N VAL A 64 32.50 12.98 -6.75
CA VAL A 64 32.90 13.61 -5.48
C VAL A 64 34.19 14.39 -5.67
N TYR A 65 34.19 15.62 -5.18
CA TYR A 65 35.36 16.48 -5.13
C TYR A 65 35.83 16.66 -3.68
N GLU A 66 37.15 16.64 -3.47
CA GLU A 66 37.77 16.87 -2.17
C GLU A 66 38.98 17.79 -2.29
N HIS A 67 39.25 18.53 -1.22
CA HIS A 67 40.48 19.29 -1.08
C HIS A 67 41.58 18.36 -0.58
N HIS A 68 42.73 18.37 -1.24
CA HIS A 68 43.88 17.63 -0.76
C HIS A 68 44.52 18.34 0.44
N THR A 69 44.99 17.57 1.41
CA THR A 69 45.86 18.05 2.47
C THR A 69 47.27 18.28 1.91
N LEU A 70 47.78 19.50 2.06
CA LEU A 70 49.14 19.87 1.70
C LEU A 70 50.12 19.33 2.75
N ARG A 71 51.42 19.36 2.43
CA ARG A 71 52.49 18.92 3.36
C ARG A 71 52.47 19.72 4.68
N ASP A 72 52.00 20.96 4.62
CA ASP A 72 51.88 21.87 5.77
C ASP A 72 50.58 21.68 6.57
N GLY A 73 49.79 20.63 6.29
CA GLY A 73 48.51 20.35 6.95
C GLY A 73 47.34 21.23 6.51
N SER A 74 47.59 22.31 5.76
CA SER A 74 46.56 23.16 5.17
C SER A 74 45.83 22.48 4.00
N ARG A 75 44.56 22.84 3.75
CA ARG A 75 43.78 22.30 2.62
C ARG A 75 44.09 23.09 1.35
N SER A 76 44.32 22.40 0.24
CA SER A 76 44.50 23.02 -1.08
C SER A 76 43.26 23.84 -1.47
N GLN A 77 43.42 25.00 -2.11
CA GLN A 77 42.27 25.77 -2.61
C GLN A 77 41.57 25.11 -3.81
N LYS A 78 42.28 24.23 -4.54
CA LYS A 78 41.73 23.54 -5.71
C LYS A 78 41.01 22.26 -5.29
N LEU A 79 39.85 22.02 -5.91
CA LEU A 79 39.08 20.79 -5.77
C LEU A 79 39.62 19.70 -6.71
N TYR A 80 39.89 18.52 -6.17
CA TYR A 80 40.33 17.35 -6.90
C TYR A 80 39.27 16.26 -6.88
N ARG A 81 39.20 15.45 -7.93
CA ARG A 81 38.26 14.32 -7.99
C ARG A 81 38.74 13.21 -7.07
N LYS A 82 37.91 12.84 -6.11
CA LYS A 82 38.21 11.76 -5.17
C LYS A 82 38.33 10.42 -5.92
N LYS A 83 39.38 9.67 -5.60
CA LYS A 83 39.63 8.33 -6.16
C LYS A 83 39.35 7.23 -5.15
N ASN A 84 38.88 6.08 -5.63
CA ASN A 84 38.73 4.88 -4.84
C ASN A 84 40.05 4.09 -4.75
N ARG A 85 40.02 2.96 -4.04
CA ARG A 85 41.18 2.06 -3.86
C ARG A 85 41.79 1.58 -5.19
N CYS A 86 40.98 1.49 -6.25
CA CYS A 86 41.41 1.08 -7.58
C CYS A 86 41.84 2.26 -8.48
N GLY A 87 41.86 3.50 -7.96
CA GLY A 87 42.21 4.69 -8.72
C GLY A 87 41.06 5.28 -9.58
N ASN A 88 39.87 4.69 -9.53
CA ASN A 88 38.68 5.18 -10.23
C ASN A 88 38.00 6.32 -9.46
N HIS A 89 37.33 7.23 -10.16
CA HIS A 89 36.61 8.34 -9.53
C HIS A 89 35.40 7.85 -8.72
N ILE A 90 35.18 8.44 -7.55
CA ILE A 90 34.03 8.14 -6.69
C ILE A 90 32.82 8.99 -7.11
N SER A 91 31.64 8.37 -7.20
CA SER A 91 30.38 9.07 -7.41
C SER A 91 29.75 9.55 -6.11
N LEU A 92 28.85 10.53 -6.16
CA LEU A 92 28.03 10.98 -5.03
C LEU A 92 27.32 9.80 -4.35
N GLY A 93 27.12 9.87 -3.03
CA GLY A 93 26.23 8.94 -2.31
C GLY A 93 24.79 9.47 -2.27
N LEU A 94 23.85 8.64 -1.83
CA LEU A 94 22.42 8.96 -1.74
C LEU A 94 22.12 10.36 -1.19
N PHE A 95 22.50 10.66 0.06
CA PHE A 95 22.16 11.94 0.70
C PHE A 95 22.81 13.15 0.03
N LYS A 96 24.08 13.04 -0.37
CA LYS A 96 24.75 14.12 -1.12
C LYS A 96 24.09 14.38 -2.47
N ALA A 97 23.60 13.33 -3.13
CA ALA A 97 22.86 13.48 -4.37
C ALA A 97 21.50 14.16 -4.14
N PHE A 98 20.81 13.81 -3.06
CA PHE A 98 19.57 14.49 -2.65
C PHE A 98 19.82 15.98 -2.35
N ASP A 99 20.81 16.28 -1.52
CA ASP A 99 21.17 17.66 -1.15
C ASP A 99 21.56 18.49 -2.37
N SER A 100 22.31 17.90 -3.31
CA SER A 100 22.68 18.59 -4.55
C SER A 100 21.47 18.90 -5.43
N LEU A 101 20.49 17.99 -5.52
CA LEU A 101 19.26 18.24 -6.27
C LEU A 101 18.43 19.38 -5.69
N VAL A 102 18.29 19.43 -4.37
CA VAL A 102 17.52 20.49 -3.69
C VAL A 102 18.28 21.82 -3.74
N ASN A 103 19.56 21.84 -3.37
CA ASN A 103 20.31 23.08 -3.19
C ASN A 103 20.89 23.64 -4.49
N ASP A 104 21.49 22.80 -5.35
CA ASP A 104 22.20 23.28 -6.54
C ASP A 104 21.26 23.41 -7.75
N TYR A 105 20.26 22.53 -7.83
CA TYR A 105 19.34 22.43 -8.97
C TYR A 105 17.94 22.96 -8.69
N GLY A 106 17.56 23.15 -7.42
CA GLY A 106 16.25 23.68 -7.03
C GLY A 106 15.08 22.75 -7.35
N ASP A 107 15.30 21.44 -7.43
CA ASP A 107 14.20 20.47 -7.56
C ASP A 107 13.41 20.43 -6.24
N ASP A 108 12.08 20.64 -6.32
CA ASP A 108 11.19 20.59 -5.16
C ASP A 108 10.83 19.13 -4.84
N ILE A 109 11.46 18.60 -3.80
CA ILE A 109 11.21 17.25 -3.27
C ILE A 109 10.76 17.41 -1.82
N GLU A 110 9.59 16.87 -1.50
CA GLU A 110 9.05 16.97 -0.15
C GLU A 110 9.99 16.34 0.88
N ALA A 111 10.10 16.99 2.06
CA ALA A 111 10.92 16.51 3.18
C ALA A 111 10.54 15.08 3.62
N CYS A 112 9.28 14.70 3.44
CA CYS A 112 8.76 13.35 3.69
C CYS A 112 9.57 12.26 2.96
N VAL A 113 9.96 12.51 1.70
CA VAL A 113 10.75 11.56 0.91
C VAL A 113 12.15 11.40 1.51
N ARG A 114 12.75 12.50 1.98
CA ARG A 114 14.05 12.46 2.65
C ARG A 114 14.00 11.60 3.91
N SER A 115 13.03 11.84 4.78
CA SER A 115 12.88 11.07 6.03
C SER A 115 12.60 9.59 5.76
N ASN A 116 11.81 9.26 4.72
CA ASN A 116 11.61 7.87 4.31
C ASN A 116 12.94 7.21 3.84
N LEU A 117 13.78 7.94 3.10
CA LEU A 117 15.08 7.45 2.66
C LEU A 117 16.10 7.32 3.81
N GLU A 118 16.04 8.20 4.79
CA GLU A 118 16.83 8.09 6.03
C GLU A 118 16.44 6.83 6.80
N ALA A 119 15.14 6.61 7.04
CA ALA A 119 14.64 5.40 7.69
C ALA A 119 15.03 4.11 6.94
N LEU A 120 14.88 4.07 5.61
CA LEU A 120 15.31 2.93 4.80
C LEU A 120 16.81 2.70 4.81
N THR A 121 17.61 3.77 4.89
CA THR A 121 19.07 3.66 4.98
C THR A 121 19.50 3.08 6.32
N GLU A 122 18.88 3.49 7.42
CA GLU A 122 19.14 2.89 8.74
C GLU A 122 18.75 1.41 8.79
N ILE A 123 17.60 1.03 8.20
CA ILE A 123 17.22 -0.38 8.08
C ILE A 123 18.24 -1.14 7.21
N ARG A 124 18.71 -0.55 6.11
CA ARG A 124 19.73 -1.15 5.25
C ARG A 124 21.06 -1.32 6.00
N ASP A 125 21.51 -0.33 6.76
CA ASP A 125 22.77 -0.40 7.50
C ASP A 125 22.67 -1.45 8.62
N ASN A 126 21.52 -1.51 9.32
CA ASN A 126 21.26 -2.57 10.28
C ASN A 126 21.24 -3.96 9.62
N ALA A 127 20.61 -4.11 8.45
CA ALA A 127 20.55 -5.35 7.68
C ALA A 127 21.92 -5.83 7.16
N VAL A 128 22.84 -4.92 6.85
CA VAL A 128 24.19 -5.28 6.38
C VAL A 128 25.10 -5.69 7.54
N HIS A 129 24.91 -5.09 8.72
CA HIS A 129 25.85 -5.23 9.83
C HIS A 129 25.39 -6.16 10.94
N PHE A 130 24.08 -6.39 11.08
CA PHE A 130 23.50 -7.14 12.18
C PHE A 130 22.46 -8.16 11.69
N MET A 131 22.24 -9.19 12.50
CA MET A 131 21.27 -10.24 12.22
C MET A 131 19.89 -9.78 12.69
N ASN A 132 18.93 -9.62 11.77
CA ASN A 132 17.54 -9.31 12.14
C ASN A 132 16.68 -10.58 12.05
N ARG A 133 15.85 -10.80 13.06
CA ARG A 133 14.95 -11.98 13.09
C ARG A 133 13.49 -11.61 13.34
N ASP A 134 13.21 -10.34 13.61
CA ASP A 134 11.96 -9.93 14.22
C ASP A 134 10.84 -9.59 13.23
N PHE A 135 9.62 -9.90 13.66
CA PHE A 135 8.39 -9.65 12.93
C PHE A 135 8.05 -8.15 12.81
N ASP A 136 8.25 -7.37 13.87
CA ASP A 136 7.95 -5.92 13.88
C ASP A 136 8.80 -5.13 12.88
N LEU A 137 10.06 -5.56 12.70
CA LEU A 137 10.93 -4.99 11.69
C LEU A 137 10.42 -5.28 10.28
N ARG A 138 9.89 -6.49 10.02
CA ARG A 138 9.28 -6.84 8.72
C ARG A 138 8.06 -5.99 8.43
N LYS A 139 7.21 -5.73 9.42
CA LYS A 139 6.06 -4.81 9.31
C LYS A 139 6.53 -3.41 8.94
N THR A 140 7.48 -2.88 9.70
CA THR A 140 8.04 -1.54 9.46
C THR A 140 8.68 -1.43 8.07
N VAL A 141 9.43 -2.44 7.63
CA VAL A 141 10.01 -2.51 6.27
C VAL A 141 8.94 -2.53 5.19
N HIS A 142 7.83 -3.22 5.41
CA HIS A 142 6.72 -3.25 4.46
C HIS A 142 6.06 -1.89 4.29
N GLU A 143 5.74 -1.23 5.40
CA GLU A 143 5.08 0.08 5.40
C GLU A 143 5.96 1.15 4.76
N LEU A 144 7.23 1.23 5.19
CA LEU A 144 8.22 2.17 4.65
C LEU A 144 8.60 1.84 3.21
N GLY A 145 8.77 0.56 2.90
CA GLY A 145 9.12 0.09 1.57
C GLY A 145 8.01 0.38 0.56
N SER A 146 6.75 0.21 0.95
CA SER A 146 5.59 0.47 0.09
C SER A 146 5.45 1.96 -0.19
N ALA A 147 5.64 2.80 0.84
CA ALA A 147 5.69 4.24 0.70
C ALA A 147 6.83 4.68 -0.23
N SER A 148 8.01 4.09 -0.06
CA SER A 148 9.18 4.36 -0.88
C SER A 148 8.98 3.98 -2.35
N ALA A 149 8.41 2.79 -2.63
CA ALA A 149 8.10 2.35 -3.98
C ALA A 149 7.09 3.30 -4.66
N ARG A 150 6.07 3.75 -3.93
CA ARG A 150 5.10 4.74 -4.42
C ARG A 150 5.76 6.09 -4.74
N ASN A 151 6.59 6.59 -3.84
CA ASN A 151 7.33 7.85 -4.04
C ASN A 151 8.28 7.75 -5.24
N TYR A 152 8.97 6.61 -5.38
CA TYR A 152 9.89 6.33 -6.50
C TYR A 152 9.15 6.39 -7.84
N LEU A 153 8.01 5.68 -7.96
CA LEU A 153 7.17 5.69 -9.15
C LEU A 153 6.75 7.12 -9.54
N ARG A 154 6.34 7.92 -8.55
CA ARG A 154 5.91 9.30 -8.76
C ARG A 154 7.04 10.16 -9.31
N LEU A 155 8.24 10.09 -8.70
CA LEU A 155 9.39 10.89 -9.13
C LEU A 155 9.94 10.45 -10.49
N VAL A 156 9.98 9.14 -10.78
CA VAL A 156 10.37 8.65 -12.11
C VAL A 156 9.44 9.22 -13.19
N ARG A 157 8.13 9.23 -12.93
CA ARG A 157 7.15 9.80 -13.85
C ARG A 157 7.32 11.31 -13.97
N GLN A 158 7.49 12.03 -12.87
CA GLN A 158 7.66 13.49 -12.85
C GLN A 158 8.93 13.95 -13.58
N TRP A 159 10.05 13.25 -13.39
CA TRP A 159 11.35 13.66 -13.92
C TRP A 159 11.63 13.18 -15.34
N PHE A 160 11.19 11.96 -15.68
CA PHE A 160 11.54 11.31 -16.93
C PHE A 160 10.34 10.99 -17.83
N GLY A 161 9.11 11.21 -17.36
CA GLY A 161 7.89 10.93 -18.12
C GLY A 161 7.67 9.45 -18.41
N VAL A 162 8.30 8.56 -17.65
CA VAL A 162 8.18 7.10 -17.83
C VAL A 162 7.05 6.59 -16.96
N ASP A 163 6.11 5.87 -17.57
CA ASP A 163 5.11 5.13 -16.83
C ASP A 163 5.63 3.71 -16.55
N LEU A 164 5.58 3.30 -15.29
CA LEU A 164 6.04 1.99 -14.82
C LEU A 164 4.88 1.12 -14.29
N ARG A 165 3.63 1.51 -14.57
CA ARG A 165 2.43 0.74 -14.17
C ARG A 165 2.45 -0.70 -14.67
N GLU A 166 3.04 -0.95 -15.82
CA GLU A 166 3.17 -2.29 -16.41
C GLU A 166 3.91 -3.29 -15.49
N TYR A 167 4.80 -2.78 -14.64
CA TYR A 167 5.66 -3.62 -13.81
C TYR A 167 5.05 -4.01 -12.46
N ASN A 168 3.83 -3.56 -12.13
CA ASN A 168 3.13 -3.94 -10.90
C ASN A 168 4.04 -3.78 -9.65
N ILE A 169 4.63 -2.59 -9.51
CA ILE A 169 5.56 -2.24 -8.43
C ILE A 169 4.76 -2.07 -7.12
N PHE A 170 4.40 -3.18 -6.51
CA PHE A 170 3.80 -3.26 -5.17
C PHE A 170 4.46 -4.37 -4.37
N LEU A 171 4.70 -4.08 -3.09
CA LEU A 171 5.17 -5.07 -2.13
C LEU A 171 3.96 -5.87 -1.67
N MET A 172 4.02 -7.18 -1.84
CA MET A 172 2.96 -8.06 -1.43
C MET A 172 3.09 -8.39 0.05
N PRO A 173 2.00 -8.27 0.83
CA PRO A 173 1.99 -8.55 2.27
C PRO A 173 2.03 -10.06 2.61
N ILE A 174 2.77 -10.87 1.84
CA ILE A 174 2.83 -12.33 1.96
C ILE A 174 3.41 -12.77 3.32
N ALA A 175 4.28 -11.94 3.91
CA ALA A 175 4.87 -12.17 5.22
C ALA A 175 3.81 -12.29 6.33
N PHE A 176 2.84 -11.36 6.34
CA PHE A 176 1.85 -11.25 7.41
C PHE A 176 0.80 -12.33 7.36
N VAL A 177 0.54 -12.88 6.17
CA VAL A 177 -0.44 -13.96 5.97
C VAL A 177 0.03 -15.29 6.56
N ARG A 178 1.34 -15.49 6.72
CA ARG A 178 1.89 -16.75 7.28
C ARG A 178 1.99 -16.73 8.80
N ASP A 179 2.30 -15.57 9.36
CA ASP A 179 2.66 -15.41 10.77
C ASP A 179 1.50 -14.87 11.62
N CYS A 180 0.27 -14.79 11.07
CA CYS A 180 -0.92 -14.34 11.81
C CYS A 180 -1.28 -15.23 13.02
N ASP A 181 -0.73 -16.46 13.08
CA ASP A 181 -0.92 -17.39 14.20
C ASP A 181 0.24 -17.34 15.24
N SER A 182 1.33 -16.62 14.97
CA SER A 182 2.46 -16.51 15.91
C SER A 182 2.39 -15.19 16.69
N ALA A 183 2.00 -15.31 17.95
CA ALA A 183 1.83 -14.21 18.90
C ALA A 183 3.06 -13.29 19.02
N GLU A 184 2.77 -12.00 19.26
CA GLU A 184 3.67 -10.97 19.77
C GLU A 184 4.46 -11.51 20.98
N GLY A 185 5.76 -11.80 20.81
CA GLY A 185 6.52 -12.36 21.92
C GLY A 185 7.96 -12.75 21.67
N ILE A 186 8.57 -12.33 20.56
CA ILE A 186 10.03 -12.47 20.40
C ILE A 186 10.67 -11.20 20.96
N ALA A 187 11.54 -11.36 21.95
CA ALA A 187 12.20 -10.24 22.60
C ALA A 187 13.09 -9.50 21.59
N LEU A 188 12.68 -8.26 21.24
CA LEU A 188 13.42 -7.40 20.33
C LEU A 188 14.89 -7.28 20.75
N ASN A 189 15.82 -7.46 19.80
CA ASN A 189 17.24 -7.25 20.07
C ASN A 189 17.52 -5.76 20.33
N SER A 190 18.59 -5.45 21.07
CA SER A 190 18.89 -4.06 21.49
C SER A 190 19.05 -3.10 20.30
N GLN A 191 19.49 -3.58 19.13
CA GLN A 191 19.65 -2.76 17.93
C GLN A 191 18.32 -2.55 17.19
N GLU A 192 17.50 -3.60 17.06
CA GLU A 192 16.16 -3.52 16.44
C GLU A 192 15.27 -2.52 17.18
N ARG A 193 15.33 -2.48 18.52
CA ARG A 193 14.61 -1.46 19.33
C ARG A 193 15.01 -0.03 18.96
N LYS A 194 16.32 0.23 18.78
CA LYS A 194 16.80 1.58 18.42
C LYS A 194 16.34 2.00 17.03
N VAL A 195 16.33 1.07 16.07
CA VAL A 195 15.83 1.35 14.72
C VAL A 195 14.33 1.65 14.77
N LEU A 196 13.55 0.87 15.53
CA LEU A 196 12.11 1.11 15.70
C LEU A 196 11.82 2.44 16.41
N GLU A 197 12.58 2.78 17.46
CA GLU A 197 12.49 4.07 18.14
C GLU A 197 12.85 5.23 17.20
N PHE A 198 13.89 5.07 16.38
CA PHE A 198 14.26 6.06 15.38
C PHE A 198 13.14 6.26 14.35
N VAL A 199 12.61 5.18 13.77
CA VAL A 199 11.47 5.25 12.83
C VAL A 199 10.23 5.89 13.48
N ARG A 200 9.96 5.61 14.76
CA ARG A 200 8.86 6.26 15.50
C ARG A 200 9.10 7.75 15.71
N SER A 201 10.35 8.16 15.99
CA SER A 201 10.70 9.57 16.12
C SER A 201 10.50 10.35 14.81
N LEU A 202 10.72 9.71 13.65
CA LEU A 202 10.43 10.28 12.34
C LEU A 202 8.92 10.31 11.99
N ASN A 203 8.13 9.39 12.56
CA ASN A 203 6.68 9.31 12.36
C ASN A 203 5.86 10.30 13.20
N ALA A 204 6.47 10.96 14.19
CA ALA A 204 5.76 11.84 15.11
C ALA A 204 5.22 13.09 14.37
N ASP A 205 3.97 13.00 13.92
CA ASP A 205 3.01 14.07 13.57
C ASP A 205 3.38 15.13 12.49
N GLU A 206 4.57 15.15 11.90
CA GLU A 206 4.92 16.20 10.92
C GLU A 206 4.43 15.95 9.48
N PHE A 207 4.20 14.69 9.09
CA PHE A 207 3.94 14.32 7.68
C PHE A 207 2.48 13.95 7.37
N ALA A 208 1.59 13.96 8.36
CA ALA A 208 0.16 13.69 8.19
C ALA A 208 -0.61 14.89 7.58
N LYS A 209 -0.01 15.60 6.62
CA LYS A 209 -0.75 16.58 5.81
C LYS A 209 -1.64 15.82 4.84
N ALA A 210 -2.94 15.79 5.14
CA ALA A 210 -3.98 15.36 4.22
C ALA A 210 -3.92 16.23 2.95
N GLY A 211 -3.17 15.78 1.93
CA GLY A 211 -2.97 16.51 0.67
C GLY A 211 -1.60 16.33 0.01
N SER A 212 -0.59 15.81 0.71
CA SER A 212 0.69 15.46 0.08
C SER A 212 0.51 14.26 -0.86
N GLU A 213 1.13 14.34 -2.05
CA GLU A 213 1.15 13.22 -2.99
C GLU A 213 2.17 12.12 -2.58
N PHE A 214 3.11 12.47 -1.71
CA PHE A 214 4.17 11.61 -1.20
C PHE A 214 3.80 11.04 0.18
N CYS A 215 4.36 9.87 0.51
CA CYS A 215 4.03 9.18 1.75
C CYS A 215 5.30 8.78 2.51
N PHE A 216 5.28 8.89 3.84
CA PHE A 216 6.39 8.44 4.68
C PHE A 216 6.28 6.92 4.94
N SER A 217 5.08 6.47 5.33
CA SER A 217 4.70 5.08 5.57
C SER A 217 3.31 4.83 4.96
N LEU A 218 3.01 3.57 4.63
CA LEU A 218 1.70 3.15 4.15
C LEU A 218 1.22 1.97 4.98
N ASP A 219 0.11 2.16 5.71
CA ASP A 219 -0.58 1.07 6.40
C ASP A 219 -1.58 0.39 5.43
N ILE A 220 -1.64 -0.94 5.47
CA ILE A 220 -2.43 -1.75 4.54
C ILE A 220 -3.28 -2.75 5.36
N ASP A 221 -4.59 -2.50 5.40
CA ASP A 221 -5.58 -3.44 5.99
C ASP A 221 -6.02 -4.47 4.94
N ILE A 222 -5.76 -5.77 5.19
CA ILE A 222 -6.07 -6.87 4.28
C ILE A 222 -7.14 -7.75 4.90
N ARG A 223 -8.31 -7.81 4.26
CA ARG A 223 -9.42 -8.64 4.73
C ARG A 223 -9.65 -9.82 3.80
N MET A 224 -9.28 -11.02 4.28
CA MET A 224 -9.58 -12.27 3.56
C MET A 224 -10.96 -12.78 3.95
N ARG A 225 -11.81 -13.04 2.96
CA ARG A 225 -13.13 -13.65 3.16
C ARG A 225 -13.14 -15.05 2.57
N ARG A 226 -13.52 -16.05 3.36
CA ARG A 226 -13.76 -17.42 2.84
C ARG A 226 -14.98 -17.37 1.94
N THR A 227 -14.79 -17.54 0.65
CA THR A 227 -15.89 -17.83 -0.26
C THR A 227 -16.17 -19.34 -0.18
N GLY A 228 -17.35 -19.71 0.33
CA GLY A 228 -17.90 -21.04 0.09
C GLY A 228 -18.02 -21.28 -1.42
N SER A 229 -18.05 -22.54 -1.84
CA SER A 229 -18.05 -22.97 -3.25
C SER A 229 -19.24 -22.48 -4.10
N ASP A 230 -20.13 -21.67 -3.53
CA ASP A 230 -20.90 -20.66 -4.25
C ASP A 230 -20.60 -19.32 -3.57
N GLY A 231 -20.08 -18.35 -4.33
CA GLY A 231 -19.66 -17.02 -3.85
C GLY A 231 -20.76 -16.20 -3.16
N LYS A 232 -21.18 -16.64 -1.99
CA LYS A 232 -22.03 -15.96 -1.03
C LYS A 232 -21.23 -15.94 0.27
N ALA A 233 -20.67 -14.78 0.58
CA ALA A 233 -20.09 -14.52 1.89
C ALA A 233 -21.14 -14.83 2.97
N GLU A 234 -20.90 -15.86 3.78
CA GLU A 234 -21.72 -16.19 4.93
C GLU A 234 -21.58 -15.06 5.96
N VAL A 235 -22.68 -14.34 6.19
CA VAL A 235 -22.81 -13.40 7.29
C VAL A 235 -23.33 -14.21 8.48
N THR A 236 -22.42 -14.71 9.31
CA THR A 236 -22.79 -15.16 10.65
C THR A 236 -23.05 -13.93 11.52
N LEU A 237 -24.33 -13.62 11.74
CA LEU A 237 -24.77 -12.74 12.83
C LEU A 237 -24.48 -13.45 14.16
N SER A 238 -23.30 -13.21 14.74
CA SER A 238 -22.99 -13.63 16.10
C SER A 238 -23.24 -12.46 17.05
N ASN A 239 -24.10 -12.65 18.06
CA ASN A 239 -24.40 -11.70 19.13
C ASN A 239 -23.37 -11.82 20.28
N SER A 240 -22.08 -11.89 19.96
CA SER A 240 -21.01 -11.91 20.97
C SER A 240 -20.56 -10.48 21.29
N PRO A 241 -20.16 -10.15 22.53
CA PRO A 241 -19.64 -8.83 22.91
C PRO A 241 -18.33 -8.44 22.19
N GLU A 242 -17.64 -9.40 21.58
CA GLU A 242 -16.48 -9.21 20.68
C GLU A 242 -16.85 -9.22 19.19
N ALA A 243 -18.15 -9.23 18.86
CA ALA A 243 -18.59 -9.22 17.48
C ALA A 243 -18.28 -7.86 16.84
N VAL A 244 -17.45 -7.93 15.79
CA VAL A 244 -17.18 -6.85 14.85
C VAL A 244 -18.51 -6.17 14.49
N PRO A 245 -18.70 -4.87 14.80
CA PRO A 245 -19.88 -4.16 14.35
C PRO A 245 -19.82 -4.10 12.84
N VAL A 246 -20.65 -4.89 12.16
CA VAL A 246 -20.77 -4.88 10.70
C VAL A 246 -21.39 -3.55 10.30
N ARG A 247 -20.56 -2.51 10.15
CA ARG A 247 -20.91 -1.31 9.41
C ARG A 247 -21.03 -1.72 7.95
N LEU A 248 -22.26 -2.09 7.56
CA LEU A 248 -22.61 -2.34 6.16
C LEU A 248 -22.54 -0.98 5.45
N GLU A 249 -21.44 -0.74 4.73
CA GLU A 249 -21.32 0.38 3.80
C GLU A 249 -22.44 0.28 2.73
N GLU A 250 -22.88 1.42 2.20
CA GLU A 250 -24.13 1.51 1.43
C GLU A 250 -24.17 0.64 0.16
N GLU A 251 -23.01 0.30 -0.41
CA GLU A 251 -22.87 -0.60 -1.57
C GLU A 251 -23.16 -2.07 -1.23
N ASP A 252 -22.83 -2.54 -0.02
CA ASP A 252 -23.05 -3.93 0.41
C ASP A 252 -24.54 -4.30 0.54
N ILE A 253 -25.41 -3.30 0.76
CA ILE A 253 -26.86 -3.55 0.90
C ILE A 253 -27.49 -3.88 -0.46
N ARG A 254 -27.02 -3.26 -1.54
CA ARG A 254 -27.51 -3.55 -2.90
C ARG A 254 -27.05 -4.92 -3.39
N GLU A 255 -25.85 -5.36 -2.98
CA GLU A 255 -25.38 -6.71 -3.28
C GLU A 255 -26.21 -7.78 -2.55
N LYS A 256 -26.56 -7.55 -1.27
CA LYS A 256 -27.31 -8.52 -0.45
C LYS A 256 -28.82 -8.51 -0.70
N TYR A 257 -29.39 -7.35 -1.03
CA TYR A 257 -30.83 -7.14 -1.26
C TYR A 257 -31.08 -6.45 -2.61
N PRO A 258 -30.83 -7.15 -3.73
CA PRO A 258 -30.90 -6.55 -5.07
C PRO A 258 -32.33 -6.22 -5.52
N TRP A 259 -33.38 -6.71 -4.85
CA TRP A 259 -34.75 -6.60 -5.35
C TRP A 259 -35.54 -5.52 -4.64
N ASP A 260 -36.14 -4.64 -5.44
CA ASP A 260 -37.20 -3.75 -5.01
C ASP A 260 -38.56 -4.46 -5.01
N TYR A 261 -39.55 -3.86 -4.35
CA TYR A 261 -40.95 -4.32 -4.35
C TYR A 261 -41.47 -4.67 -5.77
N LYS A 262 -41.21 -3.78 -6.74
CA LYS A 262 -41.65 -3.96 -8.13
C LYS A 262 -40.99 -5.17 -8.81
N ILE A 263 -39.73 -5.44 -8.48
CA ILE A 263 -38.98 -6.58 -9.03
C ILE A 263 -39.51 -7.88 -8.41
N LEU A 264 -39.75 -7.88 -7.10
CA LEU A 264 -40.31 -9.01 -6.38
C LEU A 264 -41.69 -9.41 -6.94
N SER A 265 -42.63 -8.47 -7.03
CA SER A 265 -43.98 -8.78 -7.52
C SER A 265 -44.00 -9.24 -8.98
N THR A 266 -43.15 -8.64 -9.82
CA THR A 266 -43.00 -9.06 -11.23
C THR A 266 -42.45 -10.49 -11.34
N ARG A 267 -41.50 -10.88 -10.47
CA ARG A 267 -40.95 -12.24 -10.47
C ARG A 267 -41.94 -13.27 -9.92
N LEU A 268 -42.70 -12.93 -8.87
CA LEU A 268 -43.77 -13.79 -8.34
C LEU A 268 -44.84 -14.06 -9.40
N ARG A 269 -45.27 -13.02 -10.12
CA ARG A 269 -46.23 -13.12 -11.23
C ARG A 269 -45.75 -13.98 -12.40
N LYS A 270 -44.44 -14.04 -12.64
CA LYS A 270 -43.85 -14.92 -13.67
C LYS A 270 -43.65 -16.36 -13.21
N ARG A 271 -43.59 -16.60 -11.90
CA ARG A 271 -43.17 -17.89 -11.33
C ARG A 271 -44.34 -18.78 -10.90
N TYR A 272 -45.48 -18.20 -10.55
CA TYR A 272 -46.66 -18.92 -10.07
C TYR A 272 -47.87 -18.61 -10.95
N TYR A 273 -48.69 -19.62 -11.25
CA TYR A 273 -49.89 -19.44 -12.09
C TYR A 273 -51.06 -18.81 -11.32
N ASP A 274 -51.11 -19.05 -10.00
CA ASP A 274 -52.19 -18.65 -9.08
C ASP A 274 -51.92 -17.30 -8.40
N PHE A 275 -50.78 -16.67 -8.69
CA PHE A 275 -50.38 -15.43 -8.05
C PHE A 275 -51.23 -14.24 -8.48
N LYS A 276 -51.86 -13.60 -7.49
CA LYS A 276 -52.52 -12.29 -7.60
C LYS A 276 -52.06 -11.41 -6.44
N GLU A 277 -51.91 -10.10 -6.69
CA GLU A 277 -51.61 -9.10 -5.66
C GLU A 277 -52.85 -8.86 -4.77
N ASN A 278 -53.21 -9.86 -3.97
CA ASN A 278 -54.38 -9.84 -3.09
C ASN A 278 -53.96 -9.48 -1.65
N GLN A 279 -54.95 -9.27 -0.77
CA GLN A 279 -54.70 -9.00 0.65
C GLN A 279 -53.86 -10.10 1.33
N ASP A 280 -54.03 -11.36 0.94
CA ASP A 280 -53.30 -12.48 1.53
C ASP A 280 -51.81 -12.41 1.18
N TYR A 281 -51.45 -12.11 -0.08
CA TYR A 281 -50.06 -11.84 -0.48
C TYR A 281 -49.44 -10.73 0.39
N HIS A 282 -50.16 -9.63 0.60
CA HIS A 282 -49.66 -8.53 1.42
C HIS A 282 -49.50 -8.90 2.90
N LYS A 283 -50.34 -9.78 3.45
CA LYS A 283 -50.20 -10.30 4.81
C LYS A 283 -48.96 -11.17 4.94
N THR A 284 -48.82 -12.18 4.08
CA THR A 284 -47.67 -13.09 4.09
C THR A 284 -46.36 -12.34 3.85
N ARG A 285 -46.36 -11.37 2.94
CA ARG A 285 -45.17 -10.53 2.70
C ARG A 285 -44.81 -9.70 3.93
N LYS A 286 -45.79 -9.06 4.60
CA LYS A 286 -45.53 -8.27 5.82
C LYS A 286 -45.02 -9.12 6.97
N GLU A 287 -45.40 -10.39 7.04
CA GLU A 287 -44.84 -11.35 8.01
C GLU A 287 -43.38 -11.66 7.70
N LEU A 288 -43.07 -11.96 6.43
CA LEU A 288 -41.70 -12.21 5.96
C LEU A 288 -40.82 -10.95 6.00
N GLU A 289 -41.39 -9.76 5.95
CA GLU A 289 -40.68 -8.47 6.08
C GLU A 289 -40.14 -8.22 7.49
N LYS A 290 -40.65 -8.90 8.52
CA LYS A 290 -40.17 -8.76 9.90
C LYS A 290 -38.84 -9.46 10.15
N ASP A 291 -38.50 -10.44 9.32
CA ASP A 291 -37.25 -11.17 9.43
C ASP A 291 -36.17 -10.47 8.59
N GLU A 292 -35.10 -10.02 9.25
CA GLU A 292 -33.97 -9.32 8.63
C GLU A 292 -33.25 -10.18 7.58
N ARG A 293 -33.46 -11.51 7.58
CA ARG A 293 -32.90 -12.42 6.56
C ARG A 293 -33.51 -12.21 5.17
N PHE A 294 -34.77 -11.75 5.10
CA PHE A 294 -35.52 -11.66 3.85
C PHE A 294 -35.74 -10.22 3.38
N CYS A 295 -35.83 -9.27 4.31
CA CYS A 295 -36.09 -7.87 3.99
C CYS A 295 -35.25 -6.93 4.85
N LYS A 296 -34.64 -5.94 4.20
CA LYS A 296 -34.00 -4.81 4.87
C LYS A 296 -34.70 -3.51 4.52
N SER A 297 -35.17 -2.79 5.54
CA SER A 297 -35.82 -1.47 5.39
C SER A 297 -34.76 -0.38 5.45
N ARG A 298 -34.68 0.46 4.42
CA ARG A 298 -33.83 1.66 4.39
C ARG A 298 -34.68 2.89 4.66
N TYR A 299 -34.31 3.68 5.66
CA TYR A 299 -34.87 5.01 5.92
C TYR A 299 -34.15 6.05 5.05
N LEU A 300 -34.85 7.07 4.56
CA LEU A 300 -34.26 8.15 3.76
C LEU A 300 -33.18 8.90 4.54
N ASP A 301 -33.43 9.13 5.84
CA ASP A 301 -32.45 9.68 6.78
C ASP A 301 -32.07 8.63 7.83
N PRO A 302 -30.79 8.21 7.92
CA PRO A 302 -30.34 7.16 8.84
C PRO A 302 -30.55 7.47 10.34
N GLY A 303 -30.60 8.75 10.71
CA GLY A 303 -30.82 9.22 12.08
C GLY A 303 -32.29 9.39 12.47
N ASN A 304 -33.24 9.26 11.52
CA ASN A 304 -34.65 9.50 11.77
C ASN A 304 -35.52 8.32 11.31
N GLN A 305 -35.98 7.51 12.29
CA GLN A 305 -36.84 6.34 12.09
C GLN A 305 -38.25 6.68 11.57
N ARG A 306 -38.61 7.98 11.47
CA ARG A 306 -39.87 8.45 10.86
C ARG A 306 -39.73 8.89 9.39
N SER A 307 -38.51 8.89 8.84
CA SER A 307 -38.31 9.25 7.44
C SER A 307 -38.89 8.19 6.49
N SER A 308 -39.19 8.58 5.25
CA SER A 308 -39.74 7.67 4.26
C SER A 308 -38.82 6.48 4.06
N ARG A 309 -39.36 5.26 4.14
CA ARG A 309 -38.57 4.03 4.02
C ARG A 309 -38.80 3.32 2.68
N LYS A 310 -37.75 2.67 2.18
CA LYS A 310 -37.79 1.77 1.03
C LYS A 310 -37.29 0.38 1.46
N ASN A 311 -38.04 -0.65 1.10
CA ASN A 311 -37.73 -2.04 1.46
C ASN A 311 -36.99 -2.72 0.31
N PHE A 312 -35.91 -3.43 0.64
CA PHE A 312 -35.14 -4.24 -0.27
C PHE A 312 -35.23 -5.72 0.13
N TYR A 313 -35.41 -6.59 -0.84
CA TYR A 313 -35.69 -8.01 -0.64
C TYR A 313 -34.54 -8.90 -1.11
N ASN A 314 -34.30 -9.96 -0.35
CA ASN A 314 -33.34 -11.01 -0.69
C ASN A 314 -34.01 -12.05 -1.61
N PRO A 315 -33.32 -12.54 -2.67
CA PRO A 315 -33.83 -13.58 -3.55
C PRO A 315 -34.36 -14.85 -2.87
N ASN A 316 -33.85 -15.17 -1.69
CA ASN A 316 -34.24 -16.35 -0.92
C ASN A 316 -35.71 -16.31 -0.46
N ILE A 317 -36.34 -15.13 -0.42
CA ILE A 317 -37.75 -14.97 -0.02
C ILE A 317 -38.71 -15.81 -0.88
N LEU A 318 -38.33 -16.12 -2.13
CA LEU A 318 -39.16 -16.93 -3.01
C LEU A 318 -39.35 -18.38 -2.52
N LYS A 319 -38.41 -18.92 -1.73
CA LYS A 319 -38.55 -20.28 -1.17
C LYS A 319 -39.68 -20.38 -0.16
N GLU A 320 -39.97 -19.29 0.55
CA GLU A 320 -41.09 -19.23 1.47
C GLU A 320 -42.41 -19.05 0.71
N PHE A 321 -42.41 -18.27 -0.37
CA PHE A 321 -43.57 -18.16 -1.25
C PHE A 321 -43.90 -19.46 -2.01
N ASP A 322 -42.92 -20.34 -2.25
CA ASP A 322 -43.15 -21.67 -2.81
C ASP A 322 -44.05 -22.56 -1.91
N ARG A 323 -44.22 -22.23 -0.62
CA ARG A 323 -45.12 -22.96 0.30
C ARG A 323 -46.59 -22.57 0.15
N PHE A 324 -46.87 -21.39 -0.41
CA PHE A 324 -48.20 -20.81 -0.48
C PHE A 324 -48.78 -20.78 -1.89
N TYR A 325 -47.92 -20.83 -2.90
CA TYR A 325 -48.30 -20.70 -4.30
C TYR A 325 -47.78 -21.86 -5.14
N THR A 326 -48.56 -22.22 -6.15
CA THR A 326 -48.29 -23.38 -6.98
C THR A 326 -47.44 -22.96 -8.18
N ARG A 327 -46.29 -23.62 -8.36
CA ARG A 327 -45.34 -23.27 -9.43
C ARG A 327 -45.95 -23.53 -10.80
N THR A 328 -45.60 -22.65 -11.74
CA THR A 328 -45.87 -22.84 -13.17
C THR A 328 -45.02 -23.98 -13.75
#